data_AF-A0A7V9BP62-F1
#
_entry.id   AF-A0A7V9BP62-F1
#
_cell.length_a   1.000
_cell.length_b   1.000
_cell.length_c   1.000
_cell.angle_alpha   90.00
_cell.angle_beta   90.00
_cell.angle_gamma   90.00
#
_symmetry.space_group_name_H-M   'P 1'
#
loop_
_entity.id
_entity.type
_entity.pdbx_description
1 polymer ?
#
loop_
_entity_poly.entity_id
_entity_poly.type
_entity_poly.pdbx_seq_one_letter_code
_entity_poly.pdbx_strand_id
1 'polypeptide(L)' 'MYAHFVFTWPEGTARVDISHGTVEQSVPLWKAQPISGEWSARTLAYFGEVWARHHLARFRLTRHEGADAT' A
#
# COMPACT_ATOMS: atom_id res chain seq x y z
N MET A 1 10.31 11.83 -6.37
CA MET A 1 9.58 10.73 -7.01
C MET A 1 8.43 10.33 -6.10
N TYR A 2 7.20 10.36 -6.60
CA TYR A 2 6.02 9.94 -5.84
C TYR A 2 5.60 8.54 -6.33
N ALA A 3 5.33 7.63 -5.40
CA ALA A 3 4.76 6.33 -5.73
C ALA A 3 3.23 6.44 -5.69
N HIS A 4 2.55 5.93 -6.72
CA HIS A 4 1.10 5.82 -6.74
C HIS A 4 0.71 4.36 -6.48
N PHE A 5 -0.18 4.16 -5.52
CA PHE A 5 -0.74 2.84 -5.20
C PHE A 5 -2.24 2.86 -5.47
N VAL A 6 -2.72 1.77 -6.09
CA VAL A 6 -4.15 1.52 -6.33
C VAL A 6 -4.58 0.43 -5.38
N PHE A 7 -5.63 0.69 -4.61
CA PHE A 7 -6.23 -0.24 -3.68
C PHE A 7 -7.60 -0.67 -4.22
N THR A 8 -7.78 -1.96 -4.47
CA THR A 8 -9.03 -2.52 -4.99
C THR A 8 -9.66 -3.40 -3.92
N TRP A 9 -10.89 -3.08 -3.51
CA TRP A 9 -11.63 -3.83 -2.51
C TRP A 9 -12.98 -4.30 -3.05
N PRO A 10 -13.07 -5.54 -3.55
CA PRO A 10 -14.33 -6.11 -4.01
C PRO A 10 -15.35 -6.20 -2.86
N GLU A 11 -16.60 -5.82 -3.13
CA GLU A 11 -17.69 -5.91 -2.18
C GLU A 11 -17.90 -7.35 -1.69
N GLY A 12 -18.26 -7.51 -0.41
CA GLY A 12 -18.45 -8.82 0.22
C GLY A 12 -17.16 -9.58 0.55
N THR A 13 -15.99 -9.00 0.27
CA THR A 13 -14.69 -9.59 0.63
C THR A 13 -14.05 -8.89 1.81
N ALA A 14 -13.20 -9.60 2.55
CA ALA A 14 -12.36 -9.02 3.60
C ALA A 14 -10.90 -8.85 3.11
N ARG A 15 -10.73 -8.55 1.82
CA ARG A 15 -9.43 -8.57 1.13
C ARG A 15 -9.27 -7.39 0.16
N VAL A 16 -8.10 -6.76 0.21
CA VAL A 16 -7.69 -5.67 -0.70
C VAL A 16 -6.53 -6.12 -1.56
N ASP A 17 -6.62 -5.88 -2.86
CA ASP A 17 -5.50 -5.99 -3.78
C ASP A 17 -4.82 -4.63 -3.94
N ILE A 18 -3.49 -4.64 -4.06
CA ILE A 18 -2.65 -3.45 -4.11
C ILE A 18 -1.77 -3.51 -5.36
N SER A 19 -1.87 -2.49 -6.19
CA SER A 19 -1.09 -2.34 -7.42
C SER A 19 -0.31 -1.02 -7.40
N HIS A 20 0.74 -0.91 -8.22
CA HIS A 20 1.48 0.34 -8.42
C HIS A 20 1.15 0.95 -9.78
N GLY A 21 0.84 2.24 -9.80
CA GLY A 21 0.41 2.98 -10.99
C GLY A 21 -0.86 3.77 -10.75
N THR A 22 -1.67 3.93 -11.80
CA THR A 22 -2.96 4.62 -11.77
C THR A 22 -4.11 3.62 -11.88
N VAL A 23 -5.35 4.07 -11.66
CA VAL A 23 -6.55 3.23 -11.79
C VAL A 23 -6.67 2.63 -13.20
N GLU A 24 -6.26 3.38 -14.23
CA GLU A 24 -6.32 2.96 -15.63
C GLU A 24 -5.19 2.01 -16.01
N GLN A 25 -4.00 2.19 -15.41
CA GLN A 25 -2.82 1.39 -15.71
C GLN A 25 -2.00 1.15 -14.45
N SER A 26 -2.03 -0.10 -13.98
CA SER A 26 -1.25 -0.49 -12.80
C SER A 26 -0.67 -1.89 -12.93
N VAL A 27 0.40 -2.12 -12.18
CA VAL A 27 1.07 -3.41 -12.07
C VAL A 27 0.74 -4.00 -10.70
N PRO A 28 0.20 -5.23 -10.60
CA PRO A 28 -0.11 -5.86 -9.32
C PRO A 28 1.14 -6.04 -8.47
N LEU A 29 1.06 -5.69 -7.18
CA LEU A 29 2.16 -5.86 -6.24
C LEU A 29 1.82 -6.81 -5.09
N TRP A 30 0.70 -6.59 -4.41
CA TRP A 30 0.23 -7.45 -3.33
C TRP A 30 -1.21 -7.84 -3.56
N LYS A 31 -1.51 -9.12 -3.31
CA LYS A 31 -2.86 -9.65 -3.41
C LYS A 31 -3.39 -9.98 -2.03
N ALA A 32 -4.72 -9.94 -1.90
CA ALA A 32 -5.45 -10.47 -0.76
C ALA A 32 -5.01 -9.94 0.62
N GLN A 33 -4.65 -8.65 0.72
CA GLN A 33 -4.30 -8.03 1.99
C GLN A 33 -5.54 -7.93 2.89
N PRO A 34 -5.46 -8.37 4.16
CA PRO A 34 -6.63 -8.37 5.04
C PRO A 34 -7.07 -6.95 5.34
N ILE A 35 -8.38 -6.69 5.22
CA ILE A 35 -9.01 -5.45 5.65
C ILE A 35 -10.17 -5.78 6.58
N SER A 36 -10.37 -4.94 7.60
CA SER A 36 -11.49 -5.03 8.53
C SER A 36 -12.30 -3.74 8.50
N GLY A 37 -13.60 -3.86 8.80
CA GLY A 37 -14.55 -2.75 8.82
C GLY A 37 -15.60 -2.84 7.72
N GLU A 38 -16.52 -1.88 7.73
CA GLU A 38 -17.60 -1.81 6.75
C GLU A 38 -17.07 -1.47 5.36
N TRP A 39 -17.66 -2.11 4.34
CA TRP A 39 -17.37 -1.83 2.94
C TRP A 39 -17.76 -0.39 2.61
N SER A 40 -16.75 0.49 2.55
CA SER A 40 -16.93 1.91 2.27
C SER A 40 -15.64 2.53 1.76
N ALA A 41 -15.78 3.61 0.98
CA ALA A 41 -14.62 4.39 0.51
C ALA A 41 -13.77 4.94 1.67
N ARG A 42 -14.39 5.30 2.80
CA ARG A 42 -13.69 5.78 3.99
C ARG A 42 -12.80 4.70 4.60
N THR A 43 -13.31 3.49 4.78
CA THR A 43 -12.55 2.36 5.31
C THR A 43 -11.38 2.00 4.38
N LEU A 44 -11.61 2.01 3.06
CA LEU A 44 -10.57 1.74 2.07
C LEU A 44 -9.45 2.80 2.08
N ALA A 45 -9.83 4.08 2.17
CA ALA A 45 -8.87 5.18 2.24
C ALA A 45 -8.00 5.09 3.51
N TYR A 46 -8.62 4.81 4.66
CA TYR A 46 -7.90 4.61 5.91
C TYR A 46 -6.92 3.43 5.83
N PHE A 47 -7.37 2.29 5.29
CA PHE A 47 -6.51 1.14 5.04
C PHE A 47 -5.31 1.52 4.17
N GLY A 48 -5.54 2.18 3.04
CA GLY A 48 -4.50 2.56 2.10
C GLY A 48 -3.46 3.50 2.70
N GLU A 49 -3.90 4.46 3.52
CA GLU A 49 -3.01 5.36 4.24
C GLU A 49 -2.10 4.63 5.23
N VAL A 50 -2.68 3.78 6.09
CA VAL A 50 -1.92 3.00 7.09
C VAL A 50 -0.94 2.07 6.39
N TRP A 51 -1.40 1.37 5.36
CA TRP A 51 -0.56 0.46 4.57
C TRP A 51 0.61 1.20 3.94
N ALA A 52 0.37 2.34 3.29
CA ALA A 52 1.42 3.11 2.62
C ALA A 52 2.45 3.64 3.61
N ARG A 53 2.01 4.13 4.78
CA ARG A 53 2.92 4.57 5.85
C ARG A 53 3.83 3.44 6.32
N HIS A 54 3.27 2.25 6.59
CA HIS A 54 4.06 1.08 6.99
C HIS A 54 5.02 0.60 5.89
N HIS A 55 4.56 0.57 4.65
CA HIS A 55 5.39 0.17 3.52
C HIS A 55 6.58 1.11 3.33
N LEU A 56 6.34 2.43 3.37
CA LEU A 56 7.38 3.45 3.21
C LEU A 56 8.35 3.53 4.40
N ALA A 57 7.89 3.20 5.62
CA ALA A 57 8.75 3.19 6.80
C ALA A 57 9.93 2.21 6.66
N ARG A 58 9.73 1.08 5.96
CA ARG A 58 10.79 0.08 5.71
C ARG A 58 11.98 0.65 4.95
N PHE A 59 11.74 1.52 3.97
CA PHE A 59 12.79 2.14 3.16
C PHE A 59 13.48 3.31 3.86
N ARG A 60 12.89 3.86 4.93
CA ARG A 60 13.55 4.89 5.75
C ARG A 60 14.64 4.28 6.63
N LEU A 61 14.48 3.03 7.05
CA LEU A 61 15.45 2.31 7.87
C LEU A 61 16.66 1.81 7.04
N THR A 62 16.48 1.55 5.74
CA THR A 62 17.55 1.05 4.85
C THR A 62 18.58 2.13 4.44
N ARG A 63 18.36 3.41 4.76
CA ARG A 63 19.28 4.50 4.38
C ARG A 63 20.49 4.67 5.32
N HIS A 64 20.63 3.82 6.35
CA HIS A 64 21.63 4.01 7.41
C HIS A 64 22.81 3.01 7.40
N GLU A 65 22.93 2.13 6.39
CA GLU A 65 23.99 1.10 6.32
C GLU A 65 25.00 1.34 5.18
N GLY A 66 25.34 2.59 4.86
CA GLY A 66 26.31 2.88 3.78
C GLY A 66 27.15 4.14 3.95
N ALA A 67 27.16 4.77 5.13
CA ALA A 67 27.88 6.03 5.36
C ALA A 67 29.12 5.91 6.26
N ASP A 68 29.50 4.70 6.66
CA ASP A 68 30.76 4.44 7.39
C ASP A 68 31.55 3.33 6.68
N ALA A 69 32.26 3.71 5.63
CA ALA A 69 33.44 3.01 5.17
C ALA A 69 34.46 4.10 4.81
N THR A 70 35.27 4.45 5.82
CA THR A 70 36.44 5.32 5.69
C THR A 70 37.61 4.48 5.17
#